data_AF-A0A7X8FQ89-F1
#
_entry.id   AF-A0A7X8FQ89-F1
#
_cell.length_a   1.000
_cell.length_b   1.000
_cell.length_c   1.000
_cell.angle_alpha   90.00
_cell.angle_beta   90.00
_cell.angle_gamma   90.00
#
_symmetry.space_group_name_H-M   'P 1'
#
loop_
_entity.id
_entity.type
_entity.pdbx_description
1 polymer ?
#
loop_
_entity_poly.entity_id
_entity_poly.type
_entity_poly.pdbx_seq_one_letter_code
_entity_poly.pdbx_strand_id
1 'polypeptide(L)'
;MNEIDLLKAELRNFLDASGKLTKMPVKRKKKLAFLVYIAPHFQAGVPYTEKQINEVINQWHTYGDPVTIRRELVEHGILSRDKAGHEYRRTEDLPDLTTLLERYQ
;
A
#
# COMPACT_ATOMS: atom_id res chain seq x y z
N MET A 1 21.74 -0.66 -1.93
CA MET A 1 20.42 -0.11 -1.58
C MET A 1 19.41 -1.23 -1.71
N ASN A 2 18.60 -1.45 -0.68
CA ASN A 2 17.50 -2.41 -0.76
C ASN A 2 16.31 -1.78 -1.51
N GLU A 3 15.29 -2.57 -1.85
CA GLU A 3 14.11 -2.10 -2.59
C GLU A 3 13.37 -0.97 -1.86
N ILE A 4 13.27 -1.05 -0.54
CA ILE A 4 12.60 -0.05 0.30
C ILE A 4 13.32 1.31 0.21
N ASP A 5 14.65 1.34 0.14
CA ASP A 5 15.42 2.58 -0.02
C ASP A 5 15.09 3.28 -1.36
N LEU A 6 14.95 2.50 -2.43
CA LEU A 6 14.59 3.02 -3.76
C LEU A 6 13.16 3.59 -3.77
N LEU A 7 12.22 2.90 -3.13
CA LEU A 7 10.84 3.37 -3.00
C LEU A 7 10.76 4.66 -2.17
N LYS A 8 11.51 4.73 -1.06
CA LYS A 8 11.61 5.96 -0.25
C LYS A 8 12.18 7.13 -1.04
N ALA A 9 13.21 6.90 -1.86
CA ALA A 9 13.77 7.94 -2.72
C ALA A 9 12.74 8.48 -3.72
N GLU A 10 11.92 7.60 -4.32
CA GLU A 10 10.85 8.00 -5.23
C GLU A 10 9.74 8.81 -4.53
N LEU A 11 9.49 8.49 -3.26
CA LEU A 11 8.47 9.09 -2.39
C LEU A 11 8.99 10.27 -1.55
N ARG A 12 10.24 10.69 -1.70
CA ARG A 12 10.92 11.66 -0.80
C ARG A 12 10.15 12.95 -0.49
N ASN A 13 9.34 13.45 -1.44
CA ASN A 13 8.57 14.69 -1.29
C ASN A 13 7.16 14.46 -0.70
N PHE A 14 6.83 13.23 -0.33
CA PHE A 14 5.52 12.82 0.18
C PHE A 14 5.62 12.16 1.55
N LEU A 15 6.78 11.64 1.94
CA LEU A 15 7.02 11.06 3.25
C LEU A 15 7.44 12.14 4.26
N ASP A 16 6.91 12.07 5.48
CA ASP A 16 7.41 12.85 6.60
C ASP A 16 8.69 12.24 7.20
N ALA A 17 9.22 12.86 8.25
CA ALA A 17 10.41 12.37 8.96
C ALA A 17 10.23 10.97 9.59
N SER A 18 8.99 10.54 9.81
CA SER A 18 8.64 9.21 10.32
C SER A 18 8.38 8.19 9.21
N GLY A 19 8.51 8.59 7.94
CA GLY A 19 8.25 7.71 6.79
C GLY A 19 6.77 7.51 6.49
N LYS A 20 5.88 8.39 6.97
CA LYS A 20 4.43 8.36 6.70
C LYS A 20 4.06 9.26 5.54
N LEU A 21 3.08 8.83 4.77
CA LEU A 21 2.58 9.58 3.62
C LEU A 21 1.72 10.77 4.06
N THR A 22 2.16 11.97 3.70
CA THR A 22 1.48 13.23 4.05
C THR A 22 0.31 13.57 3.14
N LYS A 23 0.34 13.08 1.89
CA LYS A 23 -0.74 13.20 0.90
C LYS A 23 -0.61 12.13 -0.18
N MET A 24 -1.73 11.74 -0.77
CA MET A 24 -1.72 10.79 -1.88
C MET A 24 -1.04 11.39 -3.13
N PRO A 25 -0.04 10.72 -3.73
CA PRO A 25 0.54 11.18 -4.99
C PRO A 25 -0.47 11.05 -6.15
N VAL A 26 -0.55 12.10 -6.98
CA VAL A 26 -1.37 12.10 -8.21
C VAL A 26 -0.72 11.24 -9.31
N LYS A 27 0.62 11.21 -9.35
CA LYS A 27 1.36 10.45 -10.37
C LYS A 27 1.29 8.96 -10.06
N ARG A 28 0.84 8.18 -11.05
CA ARG A 28 0.68 6.71 -10.96
C ARG A 28 1.91 6.02 -10.37
N LYS A 29 3.09 6.23 -10.94
CA LYS A 29 4.34 5.61 -10.48
C LYS A 29 4.59 5.83 -8.98
N LYS A 30 4.35 7.06 -8.49
CA LYS A 30 4.52 7.39 -7.07
C LYS A 30 3.43 6.76 -6.21
N LYS A 31 2.20 6.69 -6.71
CA LYS A 31 1.12 6.00 -6.02
C LYS A 31 1.45 4.52 -5.85
N LEU A 32 1.80 3.84 -6.94
CA LEU A 32 2.22 2.42 -6.92
C LEU A 32 3.44 2.21 -6.01
N ALA A 33 4.43 3.09 -6.07
CA ALA A 33 5.60 3.01 -5.19
C ALA A 33 5.21 3.06 -3.70
N PHE A 34 4.22 3.88 -3.34
CA PHE A 34 3.70 3.90 -1.97
C PHE A 34 2.99 2.60 -1.59
N LEU A 35 2.19 2.02 -2.49
CA LEU A 35 1.50 0.76 -2.21
C LEU A 35 2.48 -0.39 -1.98
N VAL A 36 3.51 -0.49 -2.82
CA VAL A 36 4.60 -1.49 -2.65
C VAL A 36 5.39 -1.22 -1.37
N TYR A 37 5.65 0.05 -1.04
CA TYR A 37 6.35 0.44 0.19
C TYR A 37 5.63 -0.04 1.45
N ILE A 38 4.30 0.02 1.49
CA ILE A 38 3.53 -0.40 2.68
C ILE A 38 3.15 -1.90 2.67
N ALA A 39 3.24 -2.57 1.53
CA ALA A 39 2.81 -3.96 1.35
C ALA A 39 3.45 -4.96 2.35
N PRO A 40 4.76 -4.89 2.66
CA PRO A 40 5.40 -5.81 3.61
C PRO A 40 4.89 -5.68 5.06
N HIS A 41 4.22 -4.57 5.41
CA HIS A 41 3.71 -4.33 6.75
C HIS A 41 2.39 -5.05 7.04
N PHE A 42 1.76 -5.64 6.02
CA PHE A 42 0.65 -6.57 6.21
C PHE A 42 1.19 -7.99 6.42
N GLN A 43 0.67 -8.68 7.43
CA GLN A 43 1.10 -10.04 7.75
C GLN A 43 0.50 -11.03 6.75
N ALA A 44 1.35 -11.88 6.18
CA ALA A 44 0.92 -12.94 5.28
C ALA A 44 0.08 -13.99 6.02
N GLY A 45 -0.95 -14.52 5.36
CA GLY A 45 -1.84 -15.55 5.92
C GLY A 45 -2.85 -15.06 6.97
N VAL A 46 -2.75 -13.82 7.44
CA VAL A 46 -3.64 -13.27 8.46
C VAL A 46 -4.88 -12.63 7.82
N PRO A 47 -6.09 -13.03 8.25
CA PRO A 47 -7.31 -12.29 7.94
C PRO A 47 -7.42 -11.02 8.78
N TYR A 48 -7.76 -9.93 8.12
CA TYR A 48 -8.06 -8.65 8.74
C TYR A 48 -9.52 -8.27 8.50
N THR A 49 -10.19 -7.84 9.55
CA THR A 49 -11.43 -7.05 9.41
C THR A 49 -11.12 -5.67 8.81
N GLU A 50 -12.15 -4.98 8.31
CA GLU A 50 -12.04 -3.58 7.88
C GLU A 50 -11.39 -2.69 8.97
N LYS A 51 -11.76 -2.88 10.23
CA LYS A 51 -11.20 -2.10 11.34
C LYS A 51 -9.69 -2.34 11.47
N GLN A 52 -9.27 -3.60 11.50
CA GLN A 52 -7.87 -3.96 11.71
C GLN A 52 -6.99 -3.51 10.53
N ILE A 53 -7.47 -3.69 9.28
CA ILE A 53 -6.70 -3.24 8.12
C ILE A 53 -6.58 -1.70 8.09
N ASN A 54 -7.63 -0.98 8.48
CA ASN A 54 -7.58 0.48 8.60
C ASN A 54 -6.59 0.91 9.68
N GLU A 55 -6.50 0.20 10.80
CA GLU A 55 -5.49 0.48 11.85
C GLU A 55 -4.06 0.30 11.33
N VAL A 56 -3.78 -0.74 10.54
CA VAL A 56 -2.46 -0.91 9.90
C VAL A 56 -2.20 0.24 8.93
N ILE A 57 -3.14 0.56 8.05
CA ILE A 57 -2.99 1.62 7.04
C ILE A 57 -2.75 2.99 7.71
N ASN A 58 -3.49 3.31 8.77
CA ASN A 58 -3.37 4.58 9.51
C ASN A 58 -1.98 4.79 10.13
N GLN A 59 -1.16 3.74 10.28
CA GLN A 59 0.23 3.90 10.73
C GLN A 59 1.14 4.52 9.65
N TRP A 60 0.73 4.45 8.38
CA TRP A 60 1.56 4.80 7.22
C TRP A 60 1.14 6.09 6.49
N HIS A 61 0.13 6.80 6.97
CA HIS A 61 -0.26 8.12 6.43
C HIS A 61 -0.73 9.07 7.53
N THR A 62 -0.80 10.37 7.22
CA THR A 62 -1.22 11.41 8.18
C THR A 62 -2.51 12.13 7.81
N TYR A 63 -3.02 11.94 6.60
CA TYR A 63 -4.20 12.66 6.08
C TYR A 63 -5.57 12.00 6.40
N GLY A 64 -5.59 10.94 7.21
CA GLY A 64 -6.83 10.39 7.77
C GLY A 64 -7.77 9.67 6.79
N ASP A 65 -7.32 9.28 5.59
CA ASP A 65 -8.17 8.58 4.61
C ASP A 65 -7.63 7.17 4.26
N PRO A 66 -7.78 6.18 5.18
CA PRO A 66 -7.35 4.81 4.94
C PRO A 66 -8.18 4.10 3.86
N VAL A 67 -9.39 4.60 3.57
CA VAL A 67 -10.32 3.99 2.60
C VAL A 67 -9.75 4.04 1.20
N THR A 68 -9.20 5.18 0.76
CA THR A 68 -8.57 5.30 -0.56
C THR A 68 -7.37 4.38 -0.69
N ILE A 69 -6.48 4.34 0.30
CA ILE A 69 -5.31 3.44 0.28
C ILE A 69 -5.76 1.99 0.20
N ARG A 70 -6.74 1.58 1.02
CA ARG A 70 -7.27 0.21 1.03
C ARG A 70 -7.85 -0.21 -0.31
N ARG A 71 -8.60 0.68 -0.98
CA ARG A 71 -9.13 0.43 -2.32
C ARG A 71 -8.01 0.19 -3.32
N GLU A 72 -7.01 1.07 -3.35
CA GLU A 72 -5.87 0.95 -4.26
C GLU A 72 -5.06 -0.33 -3.99
N LEU A 73 -4.87 -0.72 -2.72
CA LEU A 73 -4.22 -1.98 -2.35
C LEU A 73 -4.97 -3.21 -2.91
N VAL A 74 -6.30 -3.18 -2.90
CA VAL A 74 -7.12 -4.25 -3.48
C VAL A 74 -7.10 -4.20 -5.01
N GLU A 75 -7.26 -3.03 -5.60
CA GLU A 75 -7.25 -2.82 -7.07
C GLU A 75 -5.93 -3.26 -7.71
N HIS A 76 -4.82 -3.14 -6.99
CA HIS A 76 -3.50 -3.55 -7.45
C HIS A 76 -3.07 -4.96 -7.00
N GLY A 77 -3.96 -5.71 -6.34
CA GLY A 77 -3.72 -7.11 -5.97
C GLY A 77 -2.67 -7.30 -4.87
N ILE A 78 -2.44 -6.28 -4.04
CA ILE A 78 -1.60 -6.38 -2.83
C ILE A 78 -2.43 -6.93 -1.65
N LEU A 79 -3.69 -6.52 -1.58
CA LEU A 79 -4.68 -7.11 -0.71
C LEU A 79 -5.74 -7.84 -1.55
N SER A 80 -6.22 -8.97 -1.07
CA SER A 80 -7.47 -9.57 -1.52
C SER A 80 -8.58 -9.23 -0.53
N ARG A 81 -9.80 -9.18 -1.04
CA ARG A 81 -11.03 -8.96 -0.26
C ARG A 81 -11.99 -10.11 -0.57
N ASP A 82 -12.61 -10.68 0.46
CA ASP A 82 -13.62 -11.72 0.25
C ASP A 82 -14.89 -11.16 -0.45
N LYS A 83 -15.73 -12.05 -0.99
CA LYS A 83 -16.92 -11.65 -1.76
C LYS A 83 -17.97 -10.89 -0.93
N ALA A 84 -18.09 -11.19 0.35
CA ALA A 84 -18.96 -10.47 1.28
C ALA A 84 -18.31 -9.17 1.77
N GLY A 85 -17.00 -9.04 1.62
CA GLY A 85 -16.27 -7.80 1.86
C GLY A 85 -15.96 -7.51 3.32
N HIS A 86 -15.99 -8.53 4.16
CA HIS A 86 -15.75 -8.48 5.60
C HIS A 86 -14.28 -8.73 5.96
N GLU A 87 -13.56 -9.44 5.09
CA GLU A 87 -12.22 -9.93 5.32
C GLU A 87 -11.25 -9.47 4.22
N TYR A 88 -10.09 -9.01 4.67
CA TYR A 88 -8.95 -8.60 3.85
C TYR A 88 -7.78 -9.53 4.16
N ARG A 89 -7.02 -9.90 3.13
CA ARG A 89 -5.78 -10.68 3.29
C ARG A 89 -4.69 -10.10 2.42
N ARG A 90 -3.45 -10.11 2.91
CA ARG A 90 -2.30 -9.85 2.04
C ARG A 90 -2.15 -10.99 1.04
N THR A 91 -1.85 -10.67 -0.20
CA THR A 91 -1.48 -11.68 -1.20
C THR A 91 -0.10 -12.27 -0.88
N GLU A 92 0.06 -13.56 -1.19
CA GLU A 92 1.33 -14.26 -0.95
C GLU A 92 2.44 -13.72 -1.84
N ASP A 93 2.11 -13.52 -3.12
CA ASP A 93 2.98 -12.90 -4.12
C ASP A 93 2.76 -11.38 -4.14
N LEU A 94 3.60 -10.64 -3.42
CA LEU A 94 3.58 -9.18 -3.47
C LEU A 94 4.21 -8.70 -4.78
N PRO A 95 3.50 -7.93 -5.61
CA PRO A 95 4.08 -7.39 -6.82
C PRO A 95 5.09 -6.28 -6.48
N ASP A 96 6.22 -6.26 -7.18
CA ASP A 96 7.15 -5.14 -7.14
C ASP A 96 6.65 -3.97 -8.01
N LEU A 97 7.31 -2.82 -7.89
CA LEU A 97 6.92 -1.60 -8.62
C LEU A 97 6.99 -1.77 -10.13
N THR A 98 7.95 -2.52 -10.65
CA THR A 98 8.14 -2.77 -12.08
C THR A 98 6.97 -3.58 -12.60
N THR A 99 6.67 -4.70 -11.93
CA THR A 99 5.52 -5.56 -12.24
C THR A 99 4.21 -4.76 -12.28
N LEU A 100 3.98 -3.88 -11.29
CA LEU A 100 2.78 -3.05 -11.29
C LEU A 100 2.75 -2.02 -12.41
N LEU A 101 3.88 -1.44 -12.81
CA LEU A 101 3.92 -0.47 -13.91
C LEU A 101 3.63 -1.14 -15.26
N GLU A 102 4.18 -2.33 -15.49
CA GLU A 102 4.01 -3.10 -16.73
C GLU A 102 2.56 -3.54 -16.96
N ARG A 103 1.84 -3.90 -15.88
CA ARG A 103 0.41 -4.27 -15.94
C ARG A 103 -0.51 -3.17 -16.50
N TYR A 104 -0.04 -1.93 -16.56
CA TYR A 104 -0.84 -0.80 -17.00
C TYR A 104 -0.12 0.14 -17.98
N GLN A 105 0.84 -0.40 -18.73
CA GLN A 105 1.37 0.25 -19.94
C GLN A 105 0.34 0.28 -21.06
#